data_AF-A0A6P5EWS2-F1
#
_entry.id   AF-A0A6P5EWS2-F1
#
_cell.length_a   1.000
_cell.length_b   1.000
_cell.length_c   1.000
_cell.angle_alpha   90.00
_cell.angle_beta   90.00
_cell.angle_gamma   90.00
#
_symmetry.space_group_name_H-M   'P 1'
#
loop_
_entity.id
_entity.type
_entity.pdbx_description
1 polymer ?
#
loop_
_entity_poly.entity_id
_entity_poly.type
_entity_poly.pdbx_seq_one_letter_code
_entity_poly.pdbx_strand_id
1 'polypeptide(L)'
;MFASDEWQTSRYASTADGKSIKQIILSAKFWDYVKEIVDIVEPLYVVLRLVDQEKIPQMGHVYYKLRMAKDNIKKNNPLRCQSFLKIIDRRWDVQMNRDLHLAGYYLNQSYHHRYNLGFDDELLKALRNVINRLERDPKHAALAISEEKIFRESSETFGEAGAINGRHNTDPSK
;
A
#
# COMPACT_ATOMS: atom_id res chain seq x y z
N MET A 1 -14.72 31.62 3.72
CA MET A 1 -14.40 31.37 5.14
C MET A 1 -13.65 32.55 5.75
N PHE A 2 -12.34 32.76 5.58
CA PHE A 2 -11.63 33.88 6.25
C PHE A 2 -11.69 35.24 5.53
N ALA A 3 -12.19 35.25 4.30
CA ALA A 3 -12.43 36.46 3.50
C ALA A 3 -13.93 36.79 3.36
N SER A 4 -14.83 35.97 3.91
CA SER A 4 -16.28 36.17 3.75
C SER A 4 -16.85 37.12 4.81
N ASP A 5 -18.02 37.69 4.52
CA ASP A 5 -18.67 38.69 5.36
C ASP A 5 -19.05 38.12 6.74
N GLU A 6 -19.41 36.82 6.80
CA GLU A 6 -19.73 36.13 8.05
C GLU A 6 -18.52 36.03 8.99
N TRP A 7 -17.31 35.91 8.44
CA TRP A 7 -16.10 35.95 9.25
C TRP A 7 -15.78 37.36 9.70
N GLN A 8 -15.88 38.36 8.81
CA GLN A 8 -15.58 39.75 9.17
C GLN A 8 -16.47 40.29 10.29
N THR A 9 -17.72 39.86 10.32
CA THR A 9 -18.71 40.22 11.35
C THR A 9 -18.64 39.35 12.62
N SER A 10 -17.80 38.31 12.62
CA SER A 10 -17.66 37.41 13.76
C SER A 10 -16.88 38.05 14.91
N ARG A 11 -17.30 37.74 16.15
CA ARG A 11 -16.58 38.14 17.37
C ARG A 11 -15.12 37.67 17.40
N TYR A 12 -14.78 36.63 16.64
CA TYR A 12 -13.42 36.07 16.61
C TYR A 12 -12.48 36.84 15.67
N ALA A 13 -12.98 37.50 14.63
CA ALA A 13 -12.12 38.15 13.64
C ALA A 13 -11.38 39.39 14.17
N SER A 14 -11.91 40.03 15.22
CA SER A 14 -11.27 41.18 15.88
C SER A 14 -10.22 40.78 16.93
N THR A 15 -10.23 39.52 17.40
CA THR A 15 -9.25 39.00 18.36
C THR A 15 -7.85 38.94 17.76
N ALA A 16 -6.81 38.97 18.61
CA ALA A 16 -5.43 38.83 18.16
C ALA A 16 -5.22 37.50 17.42
N ASP A 17 -5.67 36.38 18.01
CA ASP A 17 -5.56 35.04 17.41
C ASP A 17 -6.31 34.95 16.07
N GLY A 18 -7.52 35.49 15.98
CA GLY A 18 -8.30 35.49 14.74
C GLY A 18 -7.62 36.24 13.60
N LYS A 19 -6.97 37.38 13.90
CA LYS A 19 -6.16 38.12 12.91
C LYS A 19 -4.94 37.32 12.48
N SER A 20 -4.24 36.69 13.42
CA SER A 20 -3.07 35.84 13.13
C SER A 20 -3.44 34.62 12.27
N ILE A 21 -4.51 33.91 12.60
CA ILE A 21 -5.01 32.76 11.83
C ILE A 21 -5.38 33.19 10.41
N LYS A 22 -6.13 34.30 10.26
CA LYS A 22 -6.48 34.85 8.95
C LYS A 22 -5.23 35.14 8.12
N GLN A 23 -4.21 35.76 8.71
CA GLN A 23 -2.96 36.06 8.01
C GLN A 23 -2.22 34.80 7.55
N ILE A 24 -2.16 33.76 8.40
CA ILE A 24 -1.54 32.47 8.05
C ILE A 24 -2.28 31.83 6.88
N ILE A 25 -3.61 31.70 6.98
CA ILE A 25 -4.42 31.01 5.97
C ILE A 25 -4.46 31.77 4.65
N LEU A 26 -4.37 33.10 4.66
CA LEU A 26 -4.29 33.89 3.43
C LEU A 26 -2.88 33.92 2.82
N SER A 27 -1.87 33.37 3.49
CA SER A 27 -0.50 33.33 2.95
C SER A 27 -0.35 32.21 1.92
N ALA A 28 0.29 32.51 0.78
CA ALA A 28 0.60 31.51 -0.24
C ALA A 28 1.50 30.39 0.32
N LYS A 29 2.48 30.76 1.15
CA LYS A 29 3.41 29.84 1.80
C LYS A 29 2.70 28.77 2.65
N PHE A 30 1.61 29.12 3.34
CA PHE A 30 0.81 28.14 4.07
C PHE A 30 0.24 27.09 3.13
N TRP A 31 -0.33 27.50 2.00
CA TRP A 31 -0.90 26.57 1.03
C TRP A 31 0.14 25.73 0.30
N ASP A 32 1.35 26.26 0.08
CA ASP A 32 2.47 25.46 -0.44
C ASP A 32 2.81 24.30 0.50
N TYR A 33 2.84 24.55 1.82
CA TYR A 33 3.05 23.48 2.81
C TYR A 33 1.87 22.51 2.90
N VAL A 34 0.63 23.01 2.85
CA VAL A 34 -0.56 22.14 2.84
C VAL A 34 -0.53 21.22 1.63
N LYS A 35 -0.17 21.75 0.45
CA LYS A 35 -0.04 20.96 -0.77
C LYS A 35 1.04 19.89 -0.63
N GLU A 36 2.22 20.24 -0.10
CA GLU A 36 3.29 19.28 0.19
C GLU A 36 2.80 18.14 1.09
N ILE A 37 2.05 18.46 2.16
CA ILE A 37 1.46 17.47 3.06
C ILE A 37 0.47 16.56 2.32
N VAL A 38 -0.45 17.14 1.54
CA VAL A 38 -1.44 16.38 0.78
C VAL A 38 -0.76 15.43 -0.20
N ASP A 39 0.24 15.91 -0.94
CA ASP A 39 0.99 15.12 -1.92
C ASP A 39 1.71 13.91 -1.30
N ILE A 40 2.01 13.96 0.00
CA ILE A 40 2.64 12.86 0.76
C ILE A 40 1.59 11.92 1.37
N VAL A 41 0.52 12.49 1.95
CA VAL A 41 -0.47 11.74 2.72
C VAL A 41 -1.49 11.04 1.82
N GLU A 42 -1.89 11.66 0.71
CA GLU A 42 -2.91 11.12 -0.19
C GLU A 42 -2.54 9.70 -0.71
N PRO A 43 -1.33 9.44 -1.21
CA PRO A 43 -0.97 8.09 -1.64
C PRO A 43 -1.04 7.05 -0.51
N LEU A 44 -0.71 7.44 0.73
CA LEU A 44 -0.80 6.56 1.90
C LEU A 44 -2.26 6.33 2.33
N TYR A 45 -3.09 7.36 2.23
CA TYR A 45 -4.52 7.25 2.52
C TYR A 45 -5.22 6.27 1.56
N VAL A 46 -4.82 6.25 0.28
CA VAL A 46 -5.33 5.25 -0.67
C VAL A 46 -4.98 3.83 -0.24
N VAL A 47 -3.78 3.59 0.30
CA VAL A 47 -3.40 2.27 0.85
C VAL A 47 -4.24 1.93 2.08
N LEU A 48 -4.42 2.89 3.00
CA LEU A 48 -5.23 2.69 4.19
C LEU A 48 -6.68 2.33 3.82
N ARG A 49 -7.27 3.08 2.88
CA ARG A 49 -8.64 2.87 2.44
C ARG A 49 -8.83 1.54 1.73
N LEU A 50 -7.78 1.02 1.08
CA LEU A 50 -7.78 -0.32 0.53
C LEU A 50 -7.88 -1.37 1.65
N VAL A 51 -7.02 -1.30 2.67
CA VAL A 51 -6.99 -2.30 3.77
C VAL A 51 -8.29 -2.29 4.57
N ASP A 52 -8.94 -1.13 4.68
CA ASP A 52 -10.23 -0.94 5.35
C ASP A 52 -11.42 -1.55 4.56
N GLN A 53 -11.23 -1.94 3.30
CA GLN A 53 -12.27 -2.61 2.52
C GLN A 53 -12.38 -4.09 2.93
N GLU A 54 -13.19 -4.37 3.95
CA GLU A 54 -13.48 -5.73 4.47
C GLU A 54 -14.16 -6.69 3.46
N LYS A 55 -14.44 -6.23 2.23
CA LYS A 55 -15.20 -6.99 1.23
C LYS A 55 -14.39 -8.03 0.46
N ILE A 56 -13.07 -7.83 0.34
CA ILE A 56 -12.18 -8.64 -0.49
C ILE A 56 -10.88 -8.87 0.29
N PRO A 57 -10.23 -10.06 0.23
CA PRO A 57 -8.93 -10.28 0.84
C PRO A 57 -7.86 -9.31 0.32
N GLN A 58 -7.53 -8.28 1.09
CA GLN A 58 -6.60 -7.22 0.67
C GLN A 58 -5.12 -7.59 0.80
N MET A 59 -4.81 -8.68 1.51
CA MET A 59 -3.44 -9.04 1.88
C MET A 59 -2.49 -9.12 0.68
N GLY A 60 -2.96 -9.64 -0.47
CA GLY A 60 -2.16 -9.70 -1.69
C GLY A 60 -1.99 -8.39 -2.45
N HIS A 61 -2.70 -7.33 -2.04
CA HIS A 61 -2.65 -6.01 -2.68
C HIS A 61 -1.86 -4.97 -1.88
N VAL A 62 -1.77 -5.12 -0.55
CA VAL A 62 -1.15 -4.13 0.35
C VAL A 62 0.27 -3.76 -0.06
N TYR A 63 1.13 -4.76 -0.30
CA TYR A 63 2.53 -4.50 -0.64
C TYR A 63 2.67 -3.72 -1.95
N TYR A 64 1.96 -4.15 -3.00
CA TYR A 64 1.97 -3.46 -4.29
C TYR A 64 1.48 -2.01 -4.16
N LYS A 65 0.37 -1.80 -3.45
CA LYS A 65 -0.20 -0.47 -3.25
C LYS A 65 0.71 0.43 -2.44
N LEU A 66 1.39 -0.11 -1.43
CA LEU A 66 2.41 0.63 -0.68
C LEU A 66 3.61 1.01 -1.56
N ARG A 67 4.08 0.12 -2.43
CA ARG A 67 5.13 0.42 -3.40
C ARG A 67 4.72 1.57 -4.32
N MET A 68 3.50 1.53 -4.85
CA MET A 68 2.94 2.60 -5.67
C MET A 68 2.80 3.92 -4.90
N ALA A 69 2.41 3.87 -3.63
CA ALA A 69 2.37 5.05 -2.78
C ALA A 69 3.76 5.68 -2.61
N LYS A 70 4.79 4.86 -2.36
CA LYS A 70 6.19 5.33 -2.27
C LYS A 70 6.65 5.98 -3.58
N ASP A 71 6.31 5.39 -4.73
CA ASP A 71 6.70 5.93 -6.03
C ASP A 71 5.97 7.25 -6.35
N ASN A 72 4.70 7.39 -5.97
CA ASN A 72 3.96 8.66 -6.07
C ASN A 72 4.57 9.75 -5.18
N ILE A 73 4.97 9.41 -3.95
CA ILE A 73 5.64 10.36 -3.04
C ILE A 73 6.96 10.86 -3.65
N LYS A 74 7.77 9.96 -4.25
CA LYS A 74 9.01 10.34 -4.94
C LYS A 74 8.74 11.28 -6.11
N LYS A 75 7.71 10.98 -6.90
CA LYS A 75 7.33 11.79 -8.06
C LYS A 75 6.86 13.19 -7.65
N ASN A 76 6.03 13.28 -6.62
CA ASN A 76 5.45 14.54 -6.19
C ASN A 76 6.44 15.41 -5.39
N ASN A 77 7.34 14.78 -4.62
CA ASN A 77 8.23 15.49 -3.69
C ASN A 77 9.70 15.04 -3.77
N PRO A 78 10.36 15.12 -4.95
CA PRO A 78 11.67 14.49 -5.18
C PRO A 78 12.78 15.00 -4.25
N LEU A 79 12.73 16.26 -3.81
CA LEU A 79 13.77 16.86 -2.96
C LEU A 79 13.67 16.43 -1.49
N ARG A 80 12.48 16.06 -1.00
CA ARG A 80 12.22 15.78 0.42
C ARG A 80 11.68 14.39 0.70
N CYS A 81 11.30 13.64 -0.35
CA CYS A 81 10.68 12.32 -0.24
C CYS A 81 11.52 11.35 0.61
N GLN A 82 12.85 11.45 0.59
CA GLN A 82 13.71 10.49 1.27
C GLN A 82 13.49 10.44 2.78
N SER A 83 13.18 11.57 3.43
CA SER A 83 12.86 11.60 4.85
C SER A 83 11.55 10.85 5.16
N PHE A 84 10.54 11.04 4.33
CA PHE A 84 9.24 10.37 4.44
C PHE A 84 9.35 8.87 4.13
N LEU A 85 10.09 8.50 3.08
CA LEU A 85 10.30 7.09 2.73
C LEU A 85 10.98 6.33 3.86
N LYS A 86 11.99 6.91 4.53
CA LYS A 86 12.62 6.31 5.71
C LYS A 86 11.63 6.04 6.84
N ILE A 87 10.68 6.95 7.08
CA ILE A 87 9.63 6.76 8.08
C ILE A 87 8.72 5.61 7.66
N ILE A 88 8.30 5.57 6.40
CA ILE A 88 7.43 4.51 5.86
C ILE A 88 8.12 3.14 5.94
N ASP A 89 9.38 3.05 5.51
CA ASP A 89 10.18 1.82 5.54
C ASP A 89 10.35 1.31 6.98
N ARG A 90 10.73 2.19 7.91
CA ARG A 90 10.84 1.83 9.34
C ARG A 90 9.53 1.29 9.91
N ARG A 91 8.39 1.91 9.55
CA ARG A 91 7.07 1.49 10.03
C ARG A 91 6.68 0.15 9.41
N TRP A 92 6.96 -0.02 8.12
CA TRP A 92 6.76 -1.27 7.40
C TRP A 92 7.53 -2.42 8.04
N ASP A 93 8.82 -2.23 8.30
CA ASP A 93 9.69 -3.29 8.81
C ASP A 93 9.37 -3.70 10.26
N VAL A 94 8.86 -2.77 11.08
CA VAL A 94 8.59 -3.02 12.51
C VAL A 94 7.16 -3.46 12.79
N GLN A 95 6.17 -2.90 12.08
CA GLN A 95 4.76 -3.02 12.48
C GLN A 95 3.93 -3.88 11.54
N MET A 96 4.32 -3.97 10.27
CA MET A 96 3.59 -4.73 9.26
C MET A 96 4.34 -6.05 9.07
N ASN A 97 3.67 -7.19 9.26
CA ASN A 97 4.27 -8.51 9.11
C ASN A 97 4.76 -8.71 7.67
N ARG A 98 6.00 -8.26 7.38
CA ARG A 98 6.53 -8.03 6.03
C ARG A 98 6.40 -9.28 5.17
N ASP A 99 6.83 -10.42 5.72
CA ASP A 99 6.80 -11.69 5.01
C ASP A 99 5.37 -12.09 4.62
N LEU A 100 4.37 -11.81 5.47
CA LEU A 100 2.97 -12.12 5.18
C LEU A 100 2.42 -11.30 3.99
N HIS A 101 2.75 -10.00 3.94
CA HIS A 101 2.33 -9.16 2.82
C HIS A 101 3.10 -9.45 1.53
N LEU A 102 4.39 -9.79 1.62
CA LEU A 102 5.19 -10.22 0.47
C LEU A 102 4.70 -11.56 -0.08
N ALA A 103 4.41 -12.54 0.78
CA ALA A 103 3.83 -13.82 0.40
C ALA A 103 2.45 -13.64 -0.25
N GLY A 104 1.59 -12.78 0.34
CA GLY A 104 0.30 -12.45 -0.25
C GLY A 104 0.44 -11.83 -1.64
N TYR A 105 1.41 -10.93 -1.82
CA TYR A 105 1.69 -10.34 -3.13
C TYR A 105 2.19 -11.37 -4.15
N TYR A 106 3.07 -12.28 -3.72
CA TYR A 106 3.58 -13.37 -4.55
C TYR A 106 2.47 -14.31 -5.03
N LEU A 107 1.54 -14.67 -4.13
CA LEU A 107 0.41 -15.57 -4.42
C LEU A 107 -0.75 -14.90 -5.14
N ASN A 108 -0.72 -13.57 -5.32
CA ASN A 108 -1.72 -12.88 -6.12
C ASN A 108 -1.47 -13.17 -7.60
N GLN A 109 -2.24 -14.09 -8.19
CA GLN A 109 -2.07 -14.53 -9.59
C GLN A 109 -2.03 -13.35 -10.57
N SER A 110 -2.88 -12.34 -10.35
CA SER A 110 -2.95 -11.17 -11.23
C SER A 110 -1.63 -10.39 -11.28
N TYR A 111 -0.92 -10.31 -10.15
CA TYR A 111 0.39 -9.67 -10.05
C TYR A 111 1.53 -10.61 -10.38
N HIS A 112 1.46 -11.86 -9.93
CA HIS A 112 2.47 -12.87 -10.13
C HIS A 112 2.83 -13.01 -11.61
N HIS A 113 1.83 -13.25 -12.46
CA HIS A 113 2.06 -13.47 -13.87
C HIS A 113 2.23 -12.16 -14.65
N ARG A 114 1.59 -11.05 -14.21
CA ARG A 114 1.72 -9.75 -14.90
C ARG A 114 3.09 -9.13 -14.73
N TYR A 115 3.69 -9.28 -13.56
CA TYR A 115 4.99 -8.68 -13.22
C TYR A 115 6.12 -9.70 -13.16
N ASN A 116 5.85 -10.95 -13.55
CA ASN A 116 6.81 -12.05 -13.56
C ASN A 116 7.51 -12.25 -12.20
N LEU A 117 6.72 -12.26 -11.11
CA LEU A 117 7.22 -12.29 -9.74
C LEU A 117 7.89 -13.62 -9.35
N GLY A 118 7.67 -14.67 -10.13
CA GLY A 118 8.17 -16.02 -9.85
C GLY A 118 9.68 -16.16 -9.68
N PHE A 119 10.45 -15.18 -10.13
CA PHE A 119 11.92 -15.16 -10.03
C PHE A 119 12.43 -14.18 -8.96
N ASP A 120 11.55 -13.60 -8.16
CA ASP A 120 11.94 -12.73 -7.05
C ASP A 120 12.26 -13.57 -5.80
N ASP A 121 13.55 -13.72 -5.53
CA ASP A 121 14.07 -14.50 -4.40
C ASP A 121 13.58 -13.99 -3.04
N GLU A 122 13.35 -12.68 -2.91
CA GLU A 122 12.86 -12.08 -1.66
C GLU A 122 11.42 -12.50 -1.41
N LEU A 123 10.57 -12.44 -2.44
CA LEU A 123 9.17 -12.86 -2.36
C LEU A 123 9.05 -14.37 -2.10
N LEU A 124 9.88 -15.18 -2.77
CA LEU A 124 9.90 -16.62 -2.58
C LEU A 124 10.35 -16.99 -1.16
N LYS A 125 11.38 -16.30 -0.64
CA LYS A 125 11.82 -16.48 0.76
C LYS A 125 10.73 -16.10 1.75
N ALA A 126 10.04 -14.97 1.53
CA ALA A 126 8.92 -14.55 2.36
C ALA A 126 7.79 -15.59 2.38
N LEU A 127 7.42 -16.14 1.21
CA LEU A 127 6.44 -17.22 1.12
C LEU A 127 6.83 -18.44 1.96
N ARG A 128 8.07 -18.91 1.82
CA ARG A 128 8.60 -20.04 2.60
C ARG A 128 8.58 -19.77 4.11
N ASN A 129 8.96 -18.56 4.52
CA ASN A 129 8.91 -18.15 5.93
C ASN A 129 7.48 -18.19 6.49
N VAL A 130 6.50 -17.72 5.71
CA VAL A 130 5.09 -17.73 6.11
C VAL A 130 4.56 -19.15 6.22
N ILE A 131 4.82 -20.00 5.22
CA ILE A 131 4.39 -21.42 5.24
C ILE A 131 4.95 -22.13 6.47
N ASN A 132 6.27 -22.03 6.71
CA ASN A 132 6.92 -22.68 7.86
C ASN A 132 6.47 -22.13 9.22
N ARG A 133 5.93 -20.91 9.26
CA ARG A 133 5.39 -20.30 10.48
C ARG A 133 3.94 -20.73 10.75
N LEU A 134 3.14 -20.92 9.69
CA LEU A 134 1.71 -21.25 9.81
C LEU A 134 1.47 -22.76 9.90
N GLU A 135 2.23 -23.56 9.15
CA GLU A 135 2.14 -25.02 9.15
C GLU A 135 3.18 -25.60 10.11
N ARG A 136 2.72 -26.36 11.10
CA ARG A 136 3.57 -26.93 12.16
C ARG A 136 4.15 -28.28 11.76
N ASP A 137 3.49 -29.03 10.88
CA ASP A 137 4.02 -30.28 10.36
C ASP A 137 5.03 -30.02 9.24
N PRO A 138 6.31 -30.38 9.43
CA PRO A 138 7.34 -30.18 8.40
C PRO A 138 7.02 -30.87 7.07
N LYS A 139 6.27 -31.98 7.08
CA LYS A 139 5.88 -32.69 5.86
C LYS A 139 4.84 -31.90 5.08
N HIS A 140 3.81 -31.37 5.75
CA HIS A 140 2.81 -30.52 5.10
C HIS A 140 3.41 -29.21 4.61
N ALA A 141 4.31 -28.59 5.39
CA ALA A 141 5.03 -27.39 4.97
C ALA A 141 5.88 -27.65 3.70
N ALA A 142 6.58 -28.78 3.64
CA ALA A 142 7.36 -29.16 2.47
C ALA A 142 6.48 -29.39 1.23
N LEU A 143 5.31 -30.02 1.39
CA LEU A 143 4.35 -30.19 0.30
C LEU A 143 3.83 -28.84 -0.21
N ALA A 144 3.40 -27.94 0.68
CA ALA A 144 2.96 -26.60 0.29
C ALA A 144 4.07 -25.79 -0.41
N ILE A 145 5.32 -25.92 0.03
CA ILE A 145 6.47 -25.29 -0.64
C ILE A 145 6.71 -25.94 -2.02
N SER A 146 6.45 -27.24 -2.19
CA SER A 146 6.60 -27.90 -3.49
C SER A 146 5.54 -27.46 -4.51
N GLU A 147 4.32 -27.13 -4.05
CA GLU A 147 3.24 -26.59 -4.88
C GLU A 147 3.54 -25.17 -5.41
N GLU A 148 4.46 -24.44 -4.80
CA GLU A 148 4.94 -23.15 -5.29
C GLU A 148 5.40 -23.22 -6.74
N LYS A 149 6.10 -24.30 -7.12
CA LYS A 149 6.59 -24.49 -8.48
C LYS A 149 5.42 -24.60 -9.46
N ILE A 150 4.38 -25.33 -9.08
CA ILE A 150 3.19 -25.55 -9.91
C ILE A 150 2.48 -24.22 -10.16
N PHE A 151 2.30 -23.43 -9.09
CA PHE A 151 1.73 -22.09 -9.16
C PHE A 151 2.57 -21.16 -10.05
N ARG A 152 3.89 -21.11 -9.83
CA ARG A 152 4.81 -20.26 -10.57
C ARG A 152 4.80 -20.56 -12.07
N GLU A 153 4.85 -21.83 -12.41
CA GLU A 153 4.95 -22.30 -13.80
C GLU A 153 3.59 -22.33 -14.50
N SER A 154 2.49 -22.03 -13.80
CA SER A 154 1.11 -22.22 -14.29
C SER A 154 0.94 -23.63 -14.86
N SER A 155 1.45 -24.65 -14.16
CA SER A 155 1.31 -26.04 -14.57
C SER A 155 0.07 -26.69 -13.94
N GLU A 156 -0.29 -27.87 -14.44
CA GLU A 156 -1.47 -28.61 -13.98
C GLU A 156 -2.74 -27.75 -14.08
N THR A 157 -3.56 -27.72 -13.02
CA THR A 157 -4.84 -26.99 -12.98
C THR A 157 -4.66 -25.48 -13.10
N PHE A 158 -3.51 -24.92 -12.70
CA PHE A 158 -3.20 -23.49 -12.92
C PHE A 158 -2.95 -23.15 -14.40
N GLY A 159 -2.66 -24.15 -15.23
CA GLY A 159 -2.41 -24.00 -16.66
C GLY A 159 -3.65 -24.15 -17.54
N GLU A 160 -4.81 -24.49 -16.95
CA GLU A 160 -6.05 -24.61 -17.71
C GLU A 160 -6.49 -23.26 -18.29
N ALA A 161 -7.11 -23.30 -19.47
CA ALA A 161 -7.56 -22.08 -20.15
C ALA A 161 -8.51 -21.23 -19.29
N GLY A 162 -9.35 -21.87 -18.47
CA GLY A 162 -10.21 -21.20 -17.50
C GLY A 162 -9.41 -20.43 -16.43
N ALA A 163 -8.41 -21.08 -15.83
CA ALA A 163 -7.53 -20.47 -14.83
C ALA A 163 -6.73 -19.30 -15.43
N ILE A 164 -6.14 -19.49 -16.61
CA ILE A 164 -5.37 -18.45 -17.30
C ILE A 164 -6.23 -17.23 -17.63
N ASN A 165 -7.45 -17.43 -18.11
CA ASN A 165 -8.37 -16.35 -18.44
C ASN A 165 -8.93 -15.65 -17.19
N GLY A 166 -9.12 -16.41 -16.11
CA GLY A 166 -9.67 -15.92 -14.84
C GLY A 166 -8.68 -15.18 -13.96
N ARG A 167 -7.37 -15.46 -14.06
CA ARG A 167 -6.34 -14.98 -13.11
C ARG A 167 -6.22 -13.46 -12.91
N HIS A 168 -6.78 -12.67 -13.82
CA HIS A 168 -6.79 -11.20 -13.76
C HIS A 168 -8.14 -10.60 -13.37
N ASN A 169 -9.21 -11.38 -13.42
CA ASN A 169 -10.60 -10.91 -13.33
C ASN A 169 -11.40 -11.60 -12.23
N THR A 170 -10.92 -12.74 -11.73
CA THR A 170 -11.56 -13.51 -10.67
C THR A 170 -11.02 -13.07 -9.32
N ASP A 171 -11.93 -12.68 -8.43
CA ASP A 171 -11.61 -12.43 -7.03
C ASP A 171 -11.28 -13.77 -6.35
N PRO A 172 -10.13 -13.93 -5.67
CA PRO A 172 -9.78 -15.19 -4.99
C PRO A 172 -10.79 -15.62 -3.92
N SER A 173 -11.69 -14.73 -3.50
CA SER A 173 -12.74 -14.99 -2.51
C SER A 173 -14.08 -15.44 -3.08
N LYS A 174 -14.24 -15.54 -4.41
CA LYS A 174 -15.50 -15.88 -5.08
C LYS A 174 -15.41 -17.11 -5.97
#